data_AF-A0A9N9YMV5-F1
#
_entry.id   AF-A0A9N9YMV5-F1
#
_cell.length_a   1.000
_cell.length_b   1.000
_cell.length_c   1.000
_cell.angle_alpha   90.00
_cell.angle_beta   90.00
_cell.angle_gamma   90.00
#
_symmetry.space_group_name_H-M   'P 1'
#
loop_
_entity.id
_entity.type
_entity.pdbx_description
1 polymer ?
#
loop_
_entity_poly.entity_id
_entity_poly.type
_entity_poly.pdbx_seq_one_letter_code
_entity_poly.pdbx_strand_id
1 'polypeptide(L)'
;MLICQKSSTAASNRGKKRRVAPFDDLNLDHDRKRGCRSPRLSSPNSPAEEEVAEEEEEEAVTEAGPSSLAYNPVEFWTKQGTWPPPHYSAPNFDRILARRHSHSSFVRKILDSGSSTSSSDGKLPNRNAAPFRDPLHGMFFKPRDSTMEEAAPESGITDESESQVRDLLTNEQVFPTGTIFDDGVFAAACRQLQDKSQARIVQDISRLIVPSVETLALRDGNLRNLVESVRERWENSIPVTTIRPQPDYSVGFRRDAFSEQQLIKLSPFLGNFLGGDQSFFMGTSYMYFPFLTCQVSCGPHALDTADNHNTHSTTIAVRAVAELFLAVGRESEVSRKILAFSISHDHCCVKIYGYYAVFENGKIQNFRYPIHQFDITAMDGSERWTAYQFTKNVYEKWAPGHFDAICSAVDQLPQGLDVEIFALRSTGLSQTFDRQNLSQFSTDSVQVDVCASQSSQAMETSNTPLTAYTIL
;
A
#
# COMPACT_ATOMS: atom_id res chain seq x y z
N MET A 1 -19.09 -67.48 -11.74
CA MET A 1 -19.40 -68.04 -13.08
C MET A 1 -19.12 -66.93 -14.09
N LEU A 2 -17.93 -66.96 -14.68
CA LEU A 2 -17.61 -67.46 -16.03
C LEU A 2 -17.92 -66.41 -17.14
N ILE A 3 -16.88 -65.71 -17.60
CA ILE A 3 -16.27 -65.76 -18.97
C ILE A 3 -17.12 -64.95 -20.00
N CYS A 4 -16.62 -63.95 -20.72
CA CYS A 4 -15.53 -64.05 -21.69
C CYS A 4 -14.97 -62.67 -22.12
N GLN A 5 -13.65 -62.66 -22.35
CA GLN A 5 -12.87 -61.64 -23.07
C GLN A 5 -13.13 -61.71 -24.58
N LYS A 6 -12.82 -60.63 -25.31
CA LYS A 6 -12.10 -60.72 -26.59
C LYS A 6 -11.26 -59.46 -26.84
N SER A 7 -9.96 -59.69 -26.92
CA SER A 7 -8.91 -58.86 -27.52
C SER A 7 -8.89 -59.04 -29.05
N SER A 8 -8.29 -58.10 -29.80
CA SER A 8 -7.13 -58.35 -30.70
C SER A 8 -6.98 -57.34 -31.86
N THR A 9 -5.85 -56.61 -31.83
CA THR A 9 -4.84 -56.35 -32.90
C THR A 9 -5.13 -55.53 -34.19
N ALA A 10 -4.47 -54.36 -34.26
CA ALA A 10 -3.34 -53.98 -35.14
C ALA A 10 -3.31 -54.26 -36.67
N ALA A 11 -3.09 -53.18 -37.45
CA ALA A 11 -2.16 -53.05 -38.61
C ALA A 11 -2.16 -51.56 -39.05
N SER A 12 -1.06 -50.78 -38.98
CA SER A 12 0.11 -50.72 -39.88
C SER A 12 -0.21 -50.40 -41.34
N ASN A 13 0.09 -49.19 -41.84
CA ASN A 13 1.30 -48.89 -42.63
C ASN A 13 1.21 -47.58 -43.47
N ARG A 14 2.38 -46.90 -43.55
CA ARG A 14 2.93 -46.10 -44.68
C ARG A 14 2.26 -44.76 -45.02
N GLY A 15 2.94 -43.62 -45.18
CA GLY A 15 4.37 -43.34 -45.38
C GLY A 15 4.59 -42.59 -46.71
N LYS A 16 5.13 -41.35 -46.63
CA LYS A 16 5.90 -40.55 -47.62
C LYS A 16 6.06 -39.16 -46.99
N LYS A 17 7.21 -38.60 -46.56
CA LYS A 17 8.65 -38.61 -46.92
C LYS A 17 8.98 -38.10 -48.33
N ARG A 18 9.35 -36.81 -48.42
CA ARG A 18 10.59 -36.22 -48.99
C ARG A 18 10.45 -34.67 -48.90
N ARG A 19 11.36 -33.83 -48.36
CA ARG A 19 12.83 -33.65 -48.33
C ARG A 19 13.32 -32.54 -49.29
N VAL A 20 13.99 -31.54 -48.68
CA VAL A 20 15.22 -30.83 -49.10
C VAL A 20 15.09 -29.56 -49.98
N ALA A 21 15.23 -28.39 -49.32
CA ALA A 21 16.21 -27.26 -49.42
C ALA A 21 17.16 -27.12 -50.65
N PRO A 22 18.10 -26.14 -50.77
CA PRO A 22 18.33 -24.78 -50.16
C PRO A 22 18.84 -23.70 -51.19
N PHE A 23 19.34 -22.55 -50.68
CA PHE A 23 20.30 -21.56 -51.27
C PHE A 23 19.75 -20.51 -52.26
N ASP A 24 20.23 -19.26 -52.39
CA ASP A 24 21.41 -18.54 -51.86
C ASP A 24 21.25 -17.01 -52.07
N ASP A 25 22.17 -16.26 -51.44
CA ASP A 25 22.50 -14.83 -51.58
C ASP A 25 22.51 -14.24 -53.01
N LEU A 26 22.32 -12.91 -53.12
CA LEU A 26 23.38 -11.97 -53.59
C LEU A 26 22.90 -10.52 -53.82
N ASN A 27 23.78 -9.60 -53.42
CA ASN A 27 23.86 -8.16 -53.66
C ASN A 27 23.53 -7.69 -55.10
N LEU A 28 23.10 -6.43 -55.25
CA LEU A 28 23.92 -5.34 -55.83
C LEU A 28 23.12 -4.04 -56.07
N ASP A 29 23.75 -2.94 -55.66
CA ASP A 29 23.50 -1.56 -56.06
C ASP A 29 23.27 -1.36 -57.57
N HIS A 30 22.46 -0.37 -57.94
CA HIS A 30 22.77 0.53 -59.06
C HIS A 30 22.24 1.96 -58.82
N ASP A 31 23.22 2.79 -58.53
CA ASP A 31 23.32 4.25 -58.57
C ASP A 31 22.86 4.87 -59.92
N ARG A 32 22.25 6.07 -59.91
CA ARG A 32 22.56 7.21 -60.83
C ARG A 32 21.69 8.48 -60.65
N LYS A 33 22.33 9.48 -60.04
CA LYS A 33 22.68 10.83 -60.59
C LYS A 33 21.65 11.97 -60.79
N ARG A 34 22.00 13.08 -60.10
CA ARG A 34 22.11 14.52 -60.52
C ARG A 34 20.79 15.34 -60.61
N GLY A 35 20.72 16.61 -60.18
CA GLY A 35 21.74 17.53 -59.66
C GLY A 35 21.14 18.90 -59.28
N CYS A 36 21.90 19.68 -58.50
CA CYS A 36 21.61 21.07 -58.13
C CYS A 36 21.82 22.06 -59.29
N ARG A 37 21.03 23.15 -59.34
CA ARG A 37 21.46 24.55 -59.59
C ARG A 37 20.26 25.52 -59.75
N SER A 38 20.21 26.57 -58.92
CA SER A 38 19.68 27.92 -59.23
C SER A 38 20.67 28.65 -60.21
N PRO A 39 20.50 29.92 -60.71
CA PRO A 39 19.69 31.04 -60.17
C PRO A 39 19.17 32.17 -61.16
N ARG A 40 18.51 33.21 -60.58
CA ARG A 40 18.42 34.66 -60.98
C ARG A 40 17.57 35.03 -62.22
N LEU A 41 16.94 36.21 -62.40
CA LEU A 41 16.93 37.57 -61.81
C LEU A 41 15.73 38.35 -62.43
N SER A 42 15.16 39.37 -61.77
CA SER A 42 14.90 40.75 -62.30
C SER A 42 13.98 41.58 -61.40
N SER A 43 14.49 42.72 -60.89
CA SER A 43 13.74 43.96 -60.58
C SER A 43 14.03 44.99 -61.70
N PRO A 44 13.29 46.12 -61.87
CA PRO A 44 13.58 47.33 -61.06
C PRO A 44 12.46 48.40 -60.86
N ASN A 45 12.68 49.28 -59.85
CA ASN A 45 12.37 50.73 -59.69
C ASN A 45 11.08 51.27 -58.99
N SER A 46 11.35 52.13 -57.99
CA SER A 46 10.56 52.90 -56.98
C SER A 46 9.91 54.22 -57.50
N PRO A 47 9.47 55.23 -56.68
CA PRO A 47 9.10 55.31 -55.24
C PRO A 47 7.76 56.09 -54.94
N ALA A 48 7.26 56.08 -53.70
CA ALA A 48 6.84 57.26 -52.88
C ALA A 48 5.82 56.93 -51.76
N GLU A 49 6.09 57.50 -50.57
CA GLU A 49 5.20 57.92 -49.45
C GLU A 49 4.44 56.82 -48.67
N GLU A 50 4.90 56.45 -47.46
CA GLU A 50 4.63 57.06 -46.14
C GLU A 50 3.29 56.58 -45.55
N GLU A 51 3.34 55.62 -44.62
CA GLU A 51 2.62 55.69 -43.34
C GLU A 51 3.05 54.54 -42.39
N VAL A 52 3.03 54.89 -41.10
CA VAL A 52 3.61 54.21 -39.95
C VAL A 52 2.57 53.28 -39.32
N ALA A 53 2.95 52.04 -39.02
CA ALA A 53 2.33 51.24 -37.94
C ALA A 53 3.35 50.20 -37.44
N GLU A 54 3.65 50.28 -36.15
CA GLU A 54 4.53 49.37 -35.41
C GLU A 54 3.81 48.04 -35.17
N GLU A 55 4.41 46.92 -35.58
CA GLU A 55 4.02 45.56 -35.15
C GLU A 55 5.10 45.05 -34.17
N GLU A 56 4.71 44.85 -32.91
CA GLU A 56 5.52 44.19 -31.89
C GLU A 56 5.51 42.68 -32.13
N GLU A 57 6.71 42.08 -32.25
CA GLU A 57 6.92 40.64 -32.17
C GLU A 57 6.75 40.19 -30.71
N GLU A 58 5.65 39.52 -30.38
CA GLU A 58 5.55 38.72 -29.15
C GLU A 58 6.35 37.41 -29.32
N GLU A 59 7.52 37.33 -28.69
CA GLU A 59 8.18 36.06 -28.39
C GLU A 59 7.32 35.27 -27.39
N ALA A 60 6.74 34.17 -27.86
CA ALA A 60 6.07 33.18 -27.02
C ALA A 60 7.09 32.44 -26.14
N VAL A 61 7.24 32.87 -24.89
CA VAL A 61 7.92 32.11 -23.84
C VAL A 61 7.01 30.96 -23.41
N THR A 62 7.34 29.76 -23.85
CA THR A 62 6.76 28.52 -23.30
C THR A 62 7.25 28.33 -21.87
N GLU A 63 6.41 28.65 -20.87
CA GLU A 63 6.65 28.22 -19.49
C GLU A 63 6.42 26.71 -19.36
N ALA A 64 7.52 25.97 -19.36
CA ALA A 64 7.54 24.63 -18.80
C ALA A 64 7.33 24.74 -17.28
N GLY A 65 6.21 24.20 -16.78
CA GLY A 65 5.89 24.20 -15.36
C GLY A 65 6.99 23.52 -14.53
N PRO A 66 7.41 24.10 -13.38
CA PRO A 66 8.48 23.54 -12.59
C PRO A 66 8.03 22.20 -11.98
N SER A 67 8.78 21.16 -12.32
CA SER A 67 8.64 19.82 -11.77
C SER A 67 8.86 19.82 -10.26
N SER A 68 7.96 19.13 -9.56
CA SER A 68 7.96 18.86 -8.12
C SER A 68 9.27 18.21 -7.66
N LEU A 69 10.08 18.97 -6.93
CA LEU A 69 11.11 18.49 -6.01
C LEU A 69 11.17 19.49 -4.84
N ALA A 70 11.19 18.95 -3.61
CA ALA A 70 11.13 19.63 -2.31
C ALA A 70 11.54 21.12 -2.32
N TYR A 71 10.55 21.98 -2.09
CA TYR A 71 10.69 23.42 -2.29
C TYR A 71 11.40 24.11 -1.11
N ASN A 72 12.64 24.58 -1.31
CA ASN A 72 13.36 25.38 -0.34
C ASN A 72 12.92 26.87 -0.45
N PRO A 73 12.33 27.49 0.60
CA PRO A 73 11.88 28.89 0.56
C PRO A 73 13.02 29.88 0.24
N VAL A 74 14.25 29.54 0.63
CA VAL A 74 15.44 30.33 0.31
C VAL A 74 15.74 30.25 -1.19
N GLU A 75 15.53 29.09 -1.81
CA GLU A 75 15.76 28.91 -3.25
C GLU A 75 14.71 29.67 -4.09
N PHE A 76 13.44 29.69 -3.67
CA PHE A 76 12.39 30.56 -4.26
C PHE A 76 12.87 32.00 -4.27
N TRP A 77 13.32 32.49 -3.11
CA TRP A 77 13.74 33.87 -2.95
C TRP A 77 14.96 34.19 -3.83
N THR A 78 15.94 33.29 -3.90
CA THR A 78 17.12 33.49 -4.77
C THR A 78 16.79 33.56 -6.25
N LYS A 79 15.71 32.91 -6.70
CA LYS A 79 15.29 32.87 -8.12
C LYS A 79 14.31 33.98 -8.48
N GLN A 80 13.34 34.27 -7.61
CA GLN A 80 12.20 35.16 -7.88
C GLN A 80 12.37 36.55 -7.23
N GLY A 81 13.37 36.75 -6.37
CA GLY A 81 13.61 38.00 -5.64
C GLY A 81 12.50 38.38 -4.64
N THR A 82 11.53 37.49 -4.42
CA THR A 82 10.38 37.68 -3.53
C THR A 82 10.22 36.45 -2.64
N TRP A 83 9.66 36.61 -1.44
CA TRP A 83 9.31 35.45 -0.61
C TRP A 83 8.05 34.76 -1.17
N PRO A 84 7.89 33.44 -0.97
CA PRO A 84 6.68 32.73 -1.41
C PRO A 84 5.40 33.39 -0.87
N PRO A 85 4.29 33.40 -1.62
CA PRO A 85 3.03 33.99 -1.17
C PRO A 85 2.51 33.36 0.13
N PRO A 86 1.77 34.10 0.99
CA PRO A 86 1.28 33.61 2.29
C PRO A 86 0.30 32.43 2.22
N HIS A 87 -0.25 32.12 1.04
CA HIS A 87 -1.08 30.93 0.78
C HIS A 87 -0.27 29.73 0.27
N TYR A 88 1.04 29.88 0.08
CA TYR A 88 1.94 28.80 -0.31
C TYR A 88 2.29 27.97 0.93
N SER A 89 1.53 26.90 1.15
CA SER A 89 1.73 26.02 2.31
C SER A 89 2.87 25.04 2.00
N ALA A 90 3.99 25.16 2.71
CA ALA A 90 5.03 24.15 2.65
C ALA A 90 4.44 22.78 3.06
N PRO A 91 4.85 21.68 2.40
CA PRO A 91 4.36 20.35 2.74
C PRO A 91 4.62 20.03 4.21
N ASN A 92 3.56 19.66 4.92
CA ASN A 92 3.60 19.40 6.35
C ASN A 92 3.82 17.90 6.62
N PHE A 93 5.08 17.51 6.75
CA PHE A 93 5.48 16.14 7.03
C PHE A 93 5.30 15.75 8.51
N ASP A 94 5.13 16.71 9.44
CA ASP A 94 4.98 16.42 10.88
C ASP A 94 3.75 15.58 11.18
N ARG A 95 2.68 15.80 10.41
CA ARG A 95 1.42 15.08 10.56
C ARG A 95 1.55 13.57 10.34
N ILE A 96 2.51 13.14 9.53
CA ILE A 96 2.67 11.73 9.12
C ILE A 96 3.83 11.02 9.84
N LEU A 97 4.50 11.69 10.78
CA LEU A 97 5.58 11.09 11.57
C LEU A 97 5.09 9.90 12.41
N ALA A 98 6.02 8.99 12.68
CA ALA A 98 5.77 7.87 13.57
C ALA A 98 5.41 8.36 14.99
N ARG A 99 4.49 7.66 15.63
CA ARG A 99 4.08 7.93 17.01
C ARG A 99 4.88 7.06 17.95
N ARG A 100 5.60 7.70 18.87
CA ARG A 100 6.36 6.99 19.90
C ARG A 100 5.44 6.16 20.78
N HIS A 101 5.86 4.93 21.04
CA HIS A 101 5.24 4.13 22.08
C HIS A 101 5.70 4.63 23.45
N SER A 102 5.01 5.63 24.00
CA SER A 102 5.20 5.99 25.40
C SER A 102 4.84 4.79 26.26
N HIS A 103 5.80 4.26 27.04
CA HIS A 103 5.51 3.39 28.19
C HIS A 103 4.73 4.20 29.25
N SER A 104 3.50 4.54 28.91
CA SER A 104 2.54 5.16 29.80
C SER A 104 2.06 4.08 30.76
N SER A 105 2.42 4.25 32.02
CA SER A 105 2.10 3.44 33.19
C SER A 105 0.60 3.42 33.56
N PHE A 106 -0.29 3.40 32.56
CA PHE A 106 -1.75 3.47 32.74
C PHE A 106 -2.51 2.16 32.55
N VAL A 107 -1.84 1.00 32.43
CA VAL A 107 -2.50 -0.33 32.47
C VAL A 107 -2.42 -0.94 33.88
N ARG A 108 -2.79 -0.17 34.92
CA ARG A 108 -2.86 -0.71 36.29
C ARG A 108 -4.20 -0.51 36.99
N LYS A 109 -5.30 -0.34 36.25
CA LYS A 109 -6.61 -0.20 36.92
C LYS A 109 -7.82 -0.74 36.14
N ILE A 110 -7.68 -1.90 35.49
CA ILE A 110 -8.83 -2.75 35.11
C ILE A 110 -8.40 -4.22 35.19
N LEU A 111 -7.84 -4.67 36.32
CA LEU A 111 -7.60 -6.10 36.58
C LEU A 111 -7.90 -6.54 38.03
N ASP A 112 -8.59 -5.71 38.82
CA ASP A 112 -9.07 -6.10 40.14
C ASP A 112 -10.60 -6.11 40.16
N SER A 113 -11.19 -7.16 39.60
CA SER A 113 -12.48 -7.74 40.03
C SER A 113 -12.79 -8.95 39.16
N GLY A 114 -12.52 -10.14 39.68
CA GLY A 114 -12.88 -11.39 39.02
C GLY A 114 -12.08 -12.58 39.54
N SER A 115 -12.25 -12.88 40.83
CA SER A 115 -11.76 -14.11 41.45
C SER A 115 -12.28 -15.34 40.69
N SER A 116 -11.40 -16.33 40.61
CA SER A 116 -11.52 -17.64 39.98
C SER A 116 -12.78 -18.44 40.34
N THR A 117 -13.45 -18.98 39.32
CA THR A 117 -14.00 -20.34 39.37
C THR A 117 -13.60 -21.08 38.09
N SER A 118 -12.83 -22.15 38.27
CA SER A 118 -12.56 -23.17 37.28
C SER A 118 -13.84 -23.93 36.95
N SER A 119 -14.28 -23.91 35.69
CA SER A 119 -15.03 -25.02 35.12
C SER A 119 -14.59 -25.20 33.67
N SER A 120 -14.20 -26.44 33.37
CA SER A 120 -13.75 -26.90 32.08
C SER A 120 -14.92 -26.94 31.09
N ASP A 121 -14.93 -26.01 30.12
CA ASP A 121 -15.51 -26.27 28.82
C ASP A 121 -14.86 -25.34 27.77
N GLY A 122 -14.33 -25.98 26.72
CA GLY A 122 -13.54 -25.33 25.69
C GLY A 122 -14.38 -24.45 24.77
N LYS A 123 -14.53 -23.17 25.13
CA LYS A 123 -14.84 -22.07 24.21
C LYS A 123 -14.37 -20.77 24.87
N LEU A 124 -13.18 -20.30 24.53
CA LEU A 124 -12.91 -18.87 24.67
C LEU A 124 -13.65 -18.18 23.52
N PRO A 125 -14.68 -17.35 23.79
CA PRO A 125 -15.25 -16.51 22.76
C PRO A 125 -14.16 -15.55 22.28
N ASN A 126 -14.15 -15.21 20.99
CA ASN A 126 -13.36 -14.11 20.48
C ASN A 126 -13.77 -12.83 21.24
N ARG A 127 -13.02 -12.47 22.28
CA ARG A 127 -13.32 -11.37 23.21
C ARG A 127 -13.36 -10.01 22.50
N ASN A 128 -12.90 -9.97 21.24
CA ASN A 128 -12.86 -8.79 20.37
C ASN A 128 -14.08 -8.65 19.46
N ALA A 129 -14.99 -9.64 19.38
CA ALA A 129 -16.19 -9.55 18.55
C ALA A 129 -17.35 -8.80 19.25
N ALA A 130 -17.33 -8.70 20.58
CA ALA A 130 -18.41 -8.09 21.36
C ALA A 130 -18.66 -6.60 21.01
N PRO A 131 -17.63 -5.75 20.81
CA PRO A 131 -17.84 -4.36 20.41
C PRO A 131 -18.45 -4.23 19.00
N PHE A 132 -18.09 -5.12 18.06
CA PHE A 132 -18.51 -5.05 16.66
C PHE A 132 -19.89 -5.67 16.36
N ARG A 133 -20.52 -6.30 17.36
CA ARG A 133 -21.88 -6.85 17.28
C ARG A 133 -22.99 -5.85 17.58
N ASP A 134 -22.65 -4.71 18.19
CA ASP A 134 -23.62 -3.66 18.50
C ASP A 134 -23.92 -2.84 17.22
N PRO A 135 -25.18 -2.69 16.78
CA PRO A 135 -25.56 -1.79 15.68
C PRO A 135 -25.08 -0.35 15.90
N LEU A 136 -24.94 0.07 17.16
CA LEU A 136 -24.40 1.38 17.53
C LEU A 136 -22.89 1.48 17.36
N HIS A 137 -22.17 0.38 17.12
CA HIS A 137 -20.73 0.43 16.84
C HIS A 137 -20.42 1.12 15.51
N GLY A 138 -21.32 0.99 14.51
CA GLY A 138 -21.33 1.84 13.32
C GLY A 138 -21.38 3.33 13.67
N MET A 139 -22.09 3.68 14.75
CA MET A 139 -22.25 5.03 15.30
C MET A 139 -21.07 5.48 16.19
N PHE A 140 -20.34 4.55 16.82
CA PHE A 140 -19.13 4.81 17.63
C PHE A 140 -17.87 5.03 16.80
N PHE A 141 -17.94 4.90 15.47
CA PHE A 141 -16.98 5.47 14.54
C PHE A 141 -17.08 7.03 14.52
N LYS A 142 -17.26 7.69 15.65
CA LYS A 142 -16.97 9.13 15.80
C LYS A 142 -16.03 9.35 16.98
N PRO A 143 -14.72 9.29 16.74
CA PRO A 143 -13.80 10.13 17.51
C PRO A 143 -12.77 10.85 16.63
N ARG A 144 -12.66 12.17 16.84
CA ARG A 144 -11.58 13.09 16.42
C ARG A 144 -10.90 12.74 15.09
N ASP A 145 -11.42 13.39 14.05
CA ASP A 145 -10.87 13.49 12.70
C ASP A 145 -10.98 12.22 11.84
N SER A 146 -11.93 12.25 10.89
CA SER A 146 -11.99 11.42 9.67
C SER A 146 -12.39 9.94 9.78
N THR A 147 -13.36 9.61 10.61
CA THR A 147 -13.97 8.27 10.57
C THR A 147 -15.05 8.18 9.50
N MET A 148 -15.00 7.10 8.71
CA MET A 148 -15.93 6.67 7.65
C MET A 148 -17.27 7.40 7.58
N GLU A 149 -17.52 8.14 6.49
CA GLU A 149 -18.79 8.85 6.31
C GLU A 149 -19.87 7.88 5.81
N GLU A 150 -21.07 7.96 6.40
CA GLU A 150 -22.16 7.02 6.14
C GLU A 150 -22.82 7.24 4.77
N ALA A 151 -22.81 8.48 4.27
CA ALA A 151 -23.28 8.83 2.94
C ALA A 151 -22.10 9.08 2.01
N ALA A 152 -21.94 8.24 1.00
CA ALA A 152 -21.01 8.51 -0.09
C ALA A 152 -21.40 9.84 -0.78
N PRO A 153 -20.43 10.67 -1.20
CA PRO A 153 -20.71 11.83 -2.01
C PRO A 153 -21.44 11.40 -3.29
N GLU A 154 -22.32 12.25 -3.80
CA GLU A 154 -23.08 11.97 -5.05
C GLU A 154 -22.16 11.58 -6.22
N SER A 155 -20.92 12.07 -6.21
CA SER A 155 -19.92 11.80 -7.23
C SER A 155 -19.28 10.40 -7.14
N GLY A 156 -19.38 9.68 -6.01
CA GLY A 156 -18.87 8.31 -5.89
C GLY A 156 -17.36 8.18 -6.17
N ILE A 157 -16.96 7.04 -6.75
CA ILE A 157 -15.58 6.81 -7.22
C ILE A 157 -15.34 7.43 -8.59
N THR A 158 -14.08 7.51 -9.02
CA THR A 158 -13.71 7.96 -10.37
C THR A 158 -14.08 6.91 -11.43
N ASP A 159 -14.39 7.34 -12.66
CA ASP A 159 -14.67 6.45 -13.81
C ASP A 159 -13.54 5.44 -14.07
N GLU A 160 -12.28 5.85 -13.87
CA GLU A 160 -11.12 4.96 -14.01
C GLU A 160 -11.17 3.81 -12.99
N SER A 161 -11.49 4.12 -11.73
CA SER A 161 -11.65 3.10 -10.68
C SER A 161 -12.85 2.19 -10.95
N GLU A 162 -13.95 2.72 -11.50
CA GLU A 162 -15.07 1.87 -11.91
C GLU A 162 -14.67 0.89 -13.01
N SER A 163 -13.96 1.37 -14.04
CA SER A 163 -13.45 0.51 -15.12
C SER A 163 -12.51 -0.55 -14.58
N GLN A 164 -11.56 -0.16 -13.72
CA GLN A 164 -10.63 -1.09 -13.09
C GLN A 164 -11.37 -2.17 -12.29
N VAL A 165 -12.38 -1.83 -11.50
CA VAL A 165 -13.16 -2.82 -10.74
C VAL A 165 -13.88 -3.80 -11.66
N ARG A 166 -14.48 -3.32 -12.76
CA ARG A 166 -15.10 -4.20 -13.76
C ARG A 166 -14.09 -5.14 -14.40
N ASP A 167 -12.90 -4.64 -14.72
CA ASP A 167 -11.81 -5.45 -15.26
C ASP A 167 -11.33 -6.50 -14.25
N LEU A 168 -11.18 -6.12 -12.97
CA LEU A 168 -10.80 -7.05 -11.90
C LEU A 168 -11.82 -8.18 -11.71
N LEU A 169 -13.12 -7.91 -11.90
CA LEU A 169 -14.16 -8.93 -11.82
C LEU A 169 -14.23 -9.85 -13.04
N THR A 170 -13.92 -9.33 -14.23
CA THR A 170 -14.18 -10.03 -15.51
C THR A 170 -12.96 -10.69 -16.11
N ASN A 171 -11.74 -10.25 -15.77
CA ASN A 171 -10.55 -10.78 -16.39
C ASN A 171 -10.30 -12.24 -15.99
N GLU A 172 -10.23 -13.12 -16.98
CA GLU A 172 -10.16 -14.56 -16.78
C GLU A 172 -8.91 -14.98 -16.01
N GLN A 173 -9.09 -15.93 -15.10
CA GLN A 173 -8.03 -16.48 -14.27
C GLN A 173 -8.01 -18.02 -14.35
N VAL A 174 -6.82 -18.60 -14.15
CA VAL A 174 -6.69 -20.05 -14.06
C VAL A 174 -7.11 -20.50 -12.66
N PHE A 175 -8.13 -21.35 -12.61
CA PHE A 175 -8.65 -21.89 -11.36
C PHE A 175 -7.92 -23.16 -10.94
N PRO A 176 -7.71 -23.37 -9.63
CA PRO A 176 -7.15 -24.62 -9.12
C PRO A 176 -8.11 -25.78 -9.37
N THR A 177 -7.56 -26.94 -9.73
CA THR A 177 -8.29 -28.21 -9.92
C THR A 177 -8.08 -29.15 -8.73
N GLY A 178 -8.97 -30.12 -8.55
CA GLY A 178 -8.93 -31.05 -7.43
C GLY A 178 -9.40 -30.43 -6.13
N THR A 179 -10.27 -29.42 -6.20
CA THR A 179 -10.72 -28.62 -5.06
C THR A 179 -12.16 -28.94 -4.67
N ILE A 180 -12.60 -28.41 -3.53
CA ILE A 180 -14.02 -28.49 -3.14
C ILE A 180 -14.93 -27.63 -4.03
N PHE A 181 -14.38 -26.77 -4.90
CA PHE A 181 -15.13 -25.99 -5.88
C PHE A 181 -15.22 -26.70 -7.25
N ASP A 182 -14.73 -27.93 -7.36
CA ASP A 182 -14.84 -28.71 -8.58
C ASP A 182 -16.28 -29.19 -8.82
N ASP A 183 -16.62 -29.37 -10.09
CA ASP A 183 -17.92 -29.91 -10.49
C ASP A 183 -18.17 -31.29 -9.89
N GLY A 184 -19.43 -31.55 -9.51
CA GLY A 184 -19.87 -32.81 -8.92
C GLY A 184 -19.60 -32.96 -7.42
N VAL A 185 -18.63 -32.24 -6.85
CA VAL A 185 -18.34 -32.26 -5.39
C VAL A 185 -18.79 -31.00 -4.67
N PHE A 186 -18.85 -29.86 -5.36
CA PHE A 186 -19.16 -28.54 -4.79
C PHE A 186 -20.42 -28.52 -3.91
N ALA A 187 -21.56 -28.96 -4.45
CA ALA A 187 -22.81 -28.97 -3.70
C ALA A 187 -22.75 -29.85 -2.44
N ALA A 188 -21.99 -30.95 -2.47
CA ALA A 188 -21.80 -31.79 -1.30
C ALA A 188 -20.89 -31.12 -0.26
N ALA A 189 -19.82 -30.44 -0.71
CA ALA A 189 -18.92 -29.69 0.16
C ALA A 189 -19.64 -28.54 0.87
N CYS A 190 -20.44 -27.74 0.16
CA CYS A 190 -21.22 -26.66 0.77
C CYS A 190 -22.18 -27.18 1.86
N ARG A 191 -22.90 -28.28 1.61
CA ARG A 191 -23.76 -28.92 2.62
C ARG A 191 -22.97 -29.41 3.84
N GLN A 192 -21.74 -29.89 3.66
CA GLN A 192 -20.88 -30.30 4.77
C GLN A 192 -20.35 -29.12 5.58
N LEU A 193 -20.27 -27.93 4.97
CA LEU A 193 -19.71 -26.72 5.58
C LEU A 193 -20.77 -25.81 6.20
N GLN A 194 -22.04 -26.00 5.83
CA GLN A 194 -23.20 -25.43 6.51
C GLN A 194 -23.12 -25.79 8.01
N ASP A 195 -23.05 -24.77 8.86
CA ASP A 195 -22.91 -24.86 10.33
C ASP A 195 -21.53 -25.28 10.89
N LYS A 196 -20.48 -25.27 10.07
CA LYS A 196 -19.11 -25.48 10.57
C LYS A 196 -18.54 -24.22 11.20
N SER A 197 -17.51 -24.40 12.04
CA SER A 197 -16.85 -23.29 12.74
C SER A 197 -16.12 -22.37 11.76
N GLN A 198 -15.92 -21.10 12.15
CA GLN A 198 -15.11 -20.15 11.38
C GLN A 198 -13.73 -20.70 11.03
N ALA A 199 -13.09 -21.46 11.93
CA ALA A 199 -11.81 -22.12 11.65
C ALA A 199 -11.90 -23.11 10.49
N ARG A 200 -13.00 -23.86 10.40
CA ARG A 200 -13.23 -24.80 9.29
C ARG A 200 -13.50 -24.07 7.98
N ILE A 201 -14.26 -22.98 8.02
CA ILE A 201 -14.51 -22.14 6.84
C ILE A 201 -13.21 -21.52 6.32
N VAL A 202 -12.35 -21.02 7.22
CA VAL A 202 -11.02 -20.49 6.88
C VAL A 202 -10.17 -21.55 6.20
N GLN A 203 -10.15 -22.76 6.74
CA GLN A 203 -9.32 -23.84 6.21
C GLN A 203 -9.78 -24.32 4.83
N ASP A 204 -11.09 -24.51 4.64
CA ASP A 204 -11.60 -25.22 3.47
C ASP A 204 -12.02 -24.27 2.34
N ILE A 205 -12.52 -23.06 2.65
CA ILE A 205 -13.10 -22.14 1.67
C ILE A 205 -12.21 -20.91 1.45
N SER A 206 -11.64 -20.30 2.50
CA SER A 206 -11.01 -18.98 2.35
C SER A 206 -9.87 -18.94 1.34
N ARG A 207 -9.11 -20.02 1.13
CA ARG A 207 -8.05 -20.06 0.10
C ARG A 207 -8.59 -20.19 -1.33
N LEU A 208 -9.84 -20.60 -1.50
CA LEU A 208 -10.56 -20.63 -2.77
C LEU A 208 -11.37 -19.35 -3.02
N ILE A 209 -11.38 -18.40 -2.07
CA ILE A 209 -11.95 -17.06 -2.22
C ILE A 209 -10.83 -16.02 -2.29
N VAL A 210 -9.89 -16.09 -1.34
CA VAL A 210 -8.73 -15.21 -1.19
C VAL A 210 -7.47 -16.08 -1.15
N PRO A 211 -6.87 -16.42 -2.33
CA PRO A 211 -5.68 -17.24 -2.39
C PRO A 211 -4.50 -16.59 -1.65
N SER A 212 -3.61 -17.45 -1.12
CA SER A 212 -2.36 -16.99 -0.51
C SER A 212 -1.45 -16.36 -1.56
N VAL A 213 -1.15 -15.08 -1.39
CA VAL A 213 -0.26 -14.35 -2.30
C VAL A 213 1.17 -14.88 -2.22
N GLU A 214 1.62 -15.30 -1.03
CA GLU A 214 2.97 -15.85 -0.86
C GLU A 214 3.10 -17.23 -1.50
N THR A 215 2.06 -18.06 -1.42
CA THR A 215 2.02 -19.35 -2.13
C THR A 215 2.04 -19.15 -3.64
N LEU A 216 1.32 -18.15 -4.15
CA LEU A 216 1.35 -17.79 -5.57
C LEU A 216 2.74 -17.25 -5.97
N ALA A 217 3.40 -16.46 -5.12
CA ALA A 217 4.73 -15.90 -5.35
C ALA A 217 5.87 -16.94 -5.44
N LEU A 218 5.64 -18.17 -4.94
CA LEU A 218 6.55 -19.30 -5.17
C LEU A 218 6.63 -19.70 -6.65
N ARG A 219 5.57 -19.44 -7.42
CA ARG A 219 5.46 -19.78 -8.85
C ARG A 219 5.58 -18.57 -9.75
N ASP A 220 5.07 -17.42 -9.31
CA ASP A 220 5.15 -16.16 -10.03
C ASP A 220 6.08 -15.16 -9.31
N GLY A 221 7.23 -14.88 -9.92
CA GLY A 221 8.19 -13.93 -9.39
C GLY A 221 7.65 -12.50 -9.25
N ASN A 222 6.64 -12.12 -10.03
CA ASN A 222 6.07 -10.77 -10.02
C ASN A 222 5.30 -10.46 -8.73
N LEU A 223 4.83 -11.49 -8.03
CA LEU A 223 4.08 -11.36 -6.77
C LEU A 223 5.00 -11.27 -5.54
N ARG A 224 6.32 -11.39 -5.72
CA ARG A 224 7.28 -11.40 -4.61
C ARG A 224 7.37 -10.09 -3.85
N ASN A 225 6.81 -9.00 -4.38
CA ASN A 225 6.72 -7.70 -3.70
C ASN A 225 5.59 -7.67 -2.66
N LEU A 226 4.68 -8.63 -2.71
CA LEU A 226 3.53 -8.73 -1.82
C LEU A 226 3.86 -9.63 -0.63
N VAL A 227 3.22 -9.37 0.49
CA VAL A 227 3.29 -10.18 1.70
C VAL A 227 1.89 -10.32 2.29
N GLU A 228 1.60 -11.48 2.87
CA GLU A 228 0.35 -11.71 3.60
C GLU A 228 0.57 -11.73 5.11
N SER A 229 -0.49 -11.41 5.85
CA SER A 229 -0.59 -11.64 7.28
C SER A 229 -1.87 -12.41 7.58
N VAL A 230 -1.79 -13.37 8.50
CA VAL A 230 -2.89 -14.29 8.84
C VAL A 230 -3.21 -14.19 10.32
N ARG A 231 -4.33 -13.53 10.66
CA ARG A 231 -4.78 -13.34 12.05
C ARG A 231 -3.77 -12.66 12.97
N GLU A 232 -2.83 -11.88 12.44
CA GLU A 232 -1.96 -11.06 13.29
C GLU A 232 -2.60 -9.70 13.55
N ARG A 233 -2.32 -9.18 14.74
CA ARG A 233 -2.74 -7.84 15.10
C ARG A 233 -1.87 -6.84 14.37
N TRP A 234 -2.49 -5.75 13.92
CA TRP A 234 -1.75 -4.66 13.29
C TRP A 234 -1.09 -3.77 14.36
N GLU A 235 -0.10 -4.30 15.07
CA GLU A 235 0.53 -3.66 16.23
C GLU A 235 1.33 -2.40 15.84
N ASN A 236 1.91 -2.40 14.64
CA ASN A 236 2.69 -1.29 14.10
C ASN A 236 1.82 -0.19 13.47
N SER A 237 0.50 -0.39 13.39
CA SER A 237 -0.42 0.61 12.87
C SER A 237 -0.85 1.63 13.92
N ILE A 238 -0.99 2.88 13.49
CA ILE A 238 -1.74 3.89 14.24
C ILE A 238 -3.23 3.52 14.16
N PRO A 239 -3.88 3.19 15.28
CA PRO A 239 -5.27 2.75 15.24
C PRO A 239 -6.23 3.92 14.98
N VAL A 240 -7.39 3.63 14.39
CA VAL A 240 -8.51 4.58 14.31
C VAL A 240 -9.33 4.55 15.60
N THR A 241 -9.47 3.38 16.22
CA THR A 241 -10.24 3.18 17.46
C THR A 241 -9.35 2.68 18.60
N THR A 242 -9.93 2.41 19.78
CA THR A 242 -9.17 1.78 20.87
C THR A 242 -8.79 0.33 20.58
N ILE A 243 -9.52 -0.33 19.69
CA ILE A 243 -9.27 -1.73 19.31
C ILE A 243 -8.21 -1.75 18.21
N ARG A 244 -7.33 -2.75 18.23
CA ARG A 244 -6.39 -2.97 17.11
C ARG A 244 -7.04 -3.89 16.07
N PRO A 245 -6.93 -3.58 14.77
CA PRO A 245 -7.31 -4.52 13.73
C PRO A 245 -6.57 -5.84 13.85
N GLN A 246 -7.28 -6.92 13.51
CA GLN A 246 -6.75 -8.27 13.40
C GLN A 246 -7.51 -9.02 12.30
N PRO A 247 -7.29 -8.69 11.01
CA PRO A 247 -7.95 -9.36 9.90
C PRO A 247 -7.68 -10.87 9.92
N ASP A 248 -8.64 -11.69 9.46
CA ASP A 248 -8.38 -13.13 9.28
C ASP A 248 -7.30 -13.37 8.22
N TYR A 249 -7.24 -12.49 7.22
CA TYR A 249 -6.19 -12.44 6.22
C TYR A 249 -6.01 -11.00 5.72
N SER A 250 -4.79 -10.60 5.40
CA SER A 250 -4.52 -9.31 4.78
C SER A 250 -3.30 -9.36 3.87
N VAL A 251 -3.24 -8.45 2.91
CA VAL A 251 -2.10 -8.30 1.99
C VAL A 251 -1.65 -6.85 1.95
N GLY A 252 -0.33 -6.66 1.92
CA GLY A 252 0.33 -5.40 1.67
C GLY A 252 1.64 -5.63 0.92
N PHE A 253 2.50 -4.62 0.94
CA PHE A 253 3.82 -4.68 0.33
C PHE A 253 4.86 -5.08 1.38
N ARG A 254 5.78 -5.94 0.98
CA ARG A 254 6.91 -6.29 1.84
C ARG A 254 7.88 -5.11 1.94
N ARG A 255 8.62 -5.06 3.05
CA ARG A 255 9.72 -4.10 3.21
C ARG A 255 10.74 -4.15 2.06
N ASP A 256 11.13 -5.36 1.64
CA ASP A 256 12.19 -5.55 0.64
C ASP A 256 11.76 -5.22 -0.81
N ALA A 257 10.50 -4.84 -1.02
CA ALA A 257 10.05 -4.34 -2.32
C ALA A 257 10.49 -2.89 -2.55
N PHE A 258 10.74 -2.14 -1.48
CA PHE A 258 11.19 -0.76 -1.54
C PHE A 258 12.71 -0.68 -1.71
N SER A 259 13.18 0.31 -2.48
CA SER A 259 14.62 0.57 -2.62
C SER A 259 15.23 1.04 -1.29
N GLU A 260 16.55 0.91 -1.15
CA GLU A 260 17.24 1.43 0.05
C GLU A 260 17.00 2.94 0.24
N GLN A 261 16.97 3.71 -0.85
CA GLN A 261 16.68 5.14 -0.82
C GLN A 261 15.26 5.42 -0.34
N GLN A 262 14.27 4.64 -0.80
CA GLN A 262 12.89 4.75 -0.34
C GLN A 262 12.76 4.37 1.14
N LEU A 263 13.45 3.33 1.60
CA LEU A 263 13.46 2.93 3.01
C LEU A 263 14.11 4.00 3.91
N ILE A 264 15.18 4.66 3.45
CA ILE A 264 15.79 5.79 4.15
C ILE A 264 14.78 6.94 4.29
N LYS A 265 14.06 7.27 3.21
CA LYS A 265 13.02 8.32 3.22
C LYS A 265 11.83 7.96 4.10
N LEU A 266 11.43 6.69 4.14
CA LEU A 266 10.34 6.20 4.98
C LEU A 266 10.72 6.15 6.46
N SER A 267 12.01 5.95 6.79
CA SER A 267 12.46 5.69 8.16
C SER A 267 11.90 6.63 9.24
N PRO A 268 11.84 7.96 9.07
CA PRO A 268 11.27 8.87 10.08
C PRO A 268 9.77 8.65 10.32
N PHE A 269 9.05 8.16 9.32
CA PHE A 269 7.60 7.93 9.35
C PHE A 269 7.25 6.51 9.83
N LEU A 270 8.19 5.57 9.73
CA LEU A 270 8.05 4.21 10.29
C LEU A 270 8.43 4.17 11.78
N GLY A 271 9.40 5.00 12.19
CA GLY A 271 9.88 5.05 13.57
C GLY A 271 10.65 3.78 13.97
N ASN A 272 10.91 3.63 15.28
CA ASN A 272 11.46 2.39 15.82
C ASN A 272 10.34 1.37 16.05
N PHE A 273 9.75 0.86 14.97
CA PHE A 273 8.61 -0.05 15.03
C PHE A 273 8.92 -1.36 15.76
N LEU A 274 10.19 -1.78 15.83
CA LEU A 274 10.65 -2.90 16.67
C LEU A 274 10.62 -2.56 18.17
N GLY A 275 10.78 -1.28 18.52
CA GLY A 275 10.60 -0.74 19.86
C GLY A 275 9.15 -0.39 20.21
N GLY A 276 8.21 -0.70 19.32
CA GLY A 276 6.77 -0.49 19.53
C GLY A 276 6.21 0.78 18.91
N ASP A 277 7.03 1.62 18.27
CA ASP A 277 6.53 2.82 17.58
C ASP A 277 5.49 2.44 16.52
N GLN A 278 4.55 3.36 16.31
CA GLN A 278 3.40 3.14 15.44
C GLN A 278 3.46 4.08 14.25
N SER A 279 3.12 3.56 13.07
CA SER A 279 3.15 4.28 11.80
C SER A 279 1.78 4.27 11.11
N PHE A 280 1.55 5.26 10.24
CA PHE A 280 0.45 5.19 9.29
C PHE A 280 0.67 4.10 8.23
N PHE A 281 1.92 3.80 7.92
CA PHE A 281 2.28 3.03 6.73
C PHE A 281 2.47 1.53 6.98
N MET A 282 2.18 1.04 8.18
CA MET A 282 2.43 -0.36 8.55
C MET A 282 1.21 -1.00 9.18
N GLY A 283 0.93 -2.25 8.79
CA GLY A 283 0.04 -3.13 9.56
C GLY A 283 0.83 -3.92 10.61
N THR A 284 1.72 -4.78 10.13
CA THR A 284 2.68 -5.56 10.93
C THR A 284 4.11 -5.09 10.68
N SER A 285 5.09 -5.66 11.37
CA SER A 285 6.50 -5.27 11.25
C SER A 285 7.09 -5.49 9.86
N TYR A 286 6.44 -6.35 9.06
CA TYR A 286 6.90 -6.76 7.74
C TYR A 286 5.93 -6.38 6.60
N MET A 287 4.72 -5.87 6.92
CA MET A 287 3.69 -5.51 5.94
C MET A 287 3.47 -4.00 5.91
N TYR A 288 3.93 -3.37 4.83
CA TYR A 288 3.84 -1.93 4.58
C TYR A 288 2.67 -1.66 3.63
N PHE A 289 1.98 -0.54 3.81
CA PHE A 289 0.83 -0.11 3.01
C PHE A 289 -0.13 -1.29 2.68
N PRO A 290 -0.80 -1.87 3.69
CA PRO A 290 -1.80 -2.91 3.45
C PRO A 290 -2.88 -2.37 2.50
N PHE A 291 -3.40 -3.21 1.61
CA PHE A 291 -4.41 -2.81 0.63
C PHE A 291 -5.55 -3.82 0.46
N LEU A 292 -5.43 -5.03 1.01
CA LEU A 292 -6.50 -6.03 0.99
C LEU A 292 -6.70 -6.60 2.39
N THR A 293 -7.96 -6.68 2.83
CA THR A 293 -8.32 -7.39 4.07
C THR A 293 -9.44 -8.39 3.81
N CYS A 294 -9.42 -9.49 4.54
CA CYS A 294 -10.48 -10.47 4.52
C CYS A 294 -10.89 -10.85 5.94
N GLN A 295 -12.20 -10.94 6.14
CA GLN A 295 -12.79 -11.33 7.40
C GLN A 295 -13.80 -12.44 7.16
N VAL A 296 -13.59 -13.56 7.84
CA VAL A 296 -14.51 -14.69 7.81
C VAL A 296 -15.51 -14.52 8.95
N SER A 297 -16.77 -14.75 8.62
CA SER A 297 -17.86 -14.71 9.56
C SER A 297 -18.53 -16.07 9.67
N CYS A 298 -19.19 -16.35 10.79
CA CYS A 298 -19.95 -17.56 11.01
C CYS A 298 -21.16 -17.26 11.90
N GLY A 299 -22.36 -17.61 11.44
CA GLY A 299 -23.62 -17.45 12.18
C GLY A 299 -24.51 -16.30 11.69
N PRO A 300 -25.71 -16.14 12.28
CA PRO A 300 -26.68 -15.12 11.86
C PRO A 300 -26.12 -13.69 12.05
N HIS A 301 -26.34 -12.81 11.07
CA HIS A 301 -25.84 -11.41 11.06
C HIS A 301 -24.31 -11.26 11.18
N ALA A 302 -23.55 -12.34 10.96
CA ALA A 302 -22.10 -12.31 11.16
C ALA A 302 -21.37 -11.54 10.04
N LEU A 303 -21.94 -11.46 8.83
CA LEU A 303 -21.31 -10.72 7.73
C LEU A 303 -21.25 -9.22 7.97
N ASP A 304 -22.24 -8.62 8.61
CA ASP A 304 -22.20 -7.18 8.93
C ASP A 304 -21.15 -6.89 9.99
N THR A 305 -20.95 -7.81 10.94
CA THR A 305 -19.82 -7.74 11.89
C THR A 305 -18.48 -7.86 11.15
N ALA A 306 -18.38 -8.76 10.17
CA ALA A 306 -17.18 -8.90 9.35
C ALA A 306 -16.90 -7.64 8.51
N ASP A 307 -17.94 -7.03 7.94
CA ASP A 307 -17.87 -5.77 7.22
C ASP A 307 -17.37 -4.63 8.11
N ASN A 308 -17.78 -4.58 9.40
CA ASN A 308 -17.29 -3.59 10.35
C ASN A 308 -15.79 -3.79 10.68
N HIS A 309 -15.36 -5.03 10.88
CA HIS A 309 -13.94 -5.35 11.09
C HIS A 309 -13.09 -4.99 9.88
N ASN A 310 -13.55 -5.35 8.69
CA ASN A 310 -12.91 -5.00 7.44
C ASN A 310 -12.85 -3.48 7.25
N THR A 311 -13.96 -2.77 7.50
CA THR A 311 -14.04 -1.31 7.39
C THR A 311 -13.03 -0.60 8.29
N HIS A 312 -12.86 -1.05 9.53
CA HIS A 312 -11.85 -0.50 10.42
C HIS A 312 -10.43 -0.71 9.88
N SER A 313 -10.15 -1.92 9.37
CA SER A 313 -8.82 -2.28 8.84
C SER A 313 -8.51 -1.52 7.55
N THR A 314 -9.46 -1.45 6.61
CA THR A 314 -9.29 -0.73 5.36
C THR A 314 -9.27 0.79 5.55
N THR A 315 -9.90 1.33 6.59
CA THR A 315 -9.75 2.76 6.92
C THR A 315 -8.29 3.09 7.25
N ILE A 316 -7.58 2.20 7.96
CA ILE A 316 -6.13 2.38 8.20
C ILE A 316 -5.35 2.30 6.89
N ALA A 317 -5.65 1.32 6.03
CA ALA A 317 -5.03 1.14 4.72
C ALA A 317 -5.19 2.38 3.82
N VAL A 318 -6.42 2.86 3.64
CA VAL A 318 -6.74 4.05 2.83
C VAL A 318 -6.06 5.28 3.41
N ARG A 319 -6.12 5.46 4.74
CA ARG A 319 -5.48 6.58 5.42
C ARG A 319 -3.98 6.60 5.18
N ALA A 320 -3.30 5.45 5.17
CA ALA A 320 -1.87 5.36 4.90
C ALA A 320 -1.49 6.02 3.57
N VAL A 321 -2.21 5.67 2.50
CA VAL A 321 -1.96 6.20 1.15
C VAL A 321 -2.43 7.65 1.06
N ALA A 322 -3.60 7.98 1.59
CA ALA A 322 -4.14 9.33 1.53
C ALA A 322 -3.27 10.36 2.27
N GLU A 323 -2.76 10.01 3.46
CA GLU A 323 -1.85 10.89 4.22
C GLU A 323 -0.50 11.06 3.51
N LEU A 324 0.03 10.00 2.86
CA LEU A 324 1.26 10.10 2.06
C LEU A 324 1.07 11.08 0.89
N PHE A 325 0.02 10.90 0.09
CA PHE A 325 -0.23 11.73 -1.09
C PHE A 325 -0.57 13.17 -0.72
N LEU A 326 -1.31 13.38 0.38
CA LEU A 326 -1.55 14.72 0.91
C LEU A 326 -0.25 15.39 1.37
N ALA A 327 0.65 14.65 2.02
CA ALA A 327 1.92 15.20 2.50
C ALA A 327 2.85 15.67 1.36
N VAL A 328 2.76 15.06 0.18
CA VAL A 328 3.54 15.44 -1.01
C VAL A 328 2.76 16.33 -1.99
N GLY A 329 1.55 16.79 -1.63
CA GLY A 329 0.73 17.68 -2.46
C GLY A 329 0.20 17.04 -3.75
N ARG A 330 -0.03 15.71 -3.72
CA ARG A 330 -0.51 14.89 -4.85
C ARG A 330 -1.88 14.28 -4.58
N GLU A 331 -2.67 14.85 -3.67
CA GLU A 331 -3.96 14.31 -3.27
C GLU A 331 -4.97 14.17 -4.43
N SER A 332 -4.84 15.00 -5.47
CA SER A 332 -5.65 14.92 -6.69
C SER A 332 -5.46 13.60 -7.45
N GLU A 333 -4.30 12.95 -7.31
CA GLU A 333 -4.03 11.67 -7.98
C GLU A 333 -4.77 10.49 -7.36
N VAL A 334 -5.14 10.59 -6.09
CA VAL A 334 -5.77 9.51 -5.30
C VAL A 334 -7.18 9.84 -4.82
N SER A 335 -7.61 11.10 -4.94
CA SER A 335 -8.98 11.51 -4.61
C SER A 335 -9.99 10.70 -5.42
N ARG A 336 -10.97 10.11 -4.71
CA ARG A 336 -12.03 9.24 -5.25
C ARG A 336 -11.55 7.96 -5.96
N LYS A 337 -10.24 7.65 -5.95
CA LYS A 337 -9.73 6.37 -6.44
C LYS A 337 -9.80 5.31 -5.37
N ILE A 338 -10.07 4.07 -5.77
CA ILE A 338 -10.00 2.95 -4.82
C ILE A 338 -8.53 2.73 -4.43
N LEU A 339 -8.27 2.73 -3.12
CA LEU A 339 -6.94 2.55 -2.52
C LEU A 339 -6.82 1.25 -1.72
N ALA A 340 -7.94 0.62 -1.37
CA ALA A 340 -7.95 -0.68 -0.69
C ALA A 340 -9.22 -1.46 -0.98
N PHE A 341 -9.16 -2.78 -0.76
CA PHE A 341 -10.28 -3.70 -0.93
C PHE A 341 -10.54 -4.47 0.36
N SER A 342 -11.80 -4.89 0.55
CA SER A 342 -12.14 -5.90 1.54
C SER A 342 -13.01 -7.01 0.99
N ILE A 343 -12.85 -8.19 1.55
CA ILE A 343 -13.67 -9.36 1.27
C ILE A 343 -14.21 -9.90 2.58
N SER A 344 -15.53 -9.86 2.75
CA SER A 344 -16.21 -10.52 3.86
C SER A 344 -16.88 -11.78 3.32
N HIS A 345 -16.69 -12.92 3.98
CA HIS A 345 -17.38 -14.13 3.54
C HIS A 345 -17.76 -15.05 4.70
N ASP A 346 -18.68 -15.95 4.42
CA ASP A 346 -18.95 -17.12 5.25
C ASP A 346 -18.86 -18.40 4.39
N HIS A 347 -19.68 -19.40 4.69
CA HIS A 347 -19.73 -20.66 3.97
C HIS A 347 -20.43 -20.60 2.60
N CYS A 348 -21.26 -19.59 2.34
CA CYS A 348 -22.02 -19.45 1.09
C CYS A 348 -22.04 -18.03 0.52
N CYS A 349 -21.93 -16.99 1.35
CA CYS A 349 -22.02 -15.60 0.89
C CYS A 349 -20.66 -14.92 0.84
N VAL A 350 -20.46 -14.09 -0.17
CA VAL A 350 -19.28 -13.23 -0.33
C VAL A 350 -19.73 -11.79 -0.58
N LYS A 351 -19.10 -10.84 0.10
CA LYS A 351 -19.23 -9.40 -0.13
C LYS A 351 -17.84 -8.82 -0.44
N ILE A 352 -17.74 -8.04 -1.51
CA ILE A 352 -16.52 -7.38 -1.97
C ILE A 352 -16.76 -5.86 -1.94
N TYR A 353 -15.83 -5.14 -1.34
CA TYR A 353 -15.87 -3.69 -1.25
C TYR A 353 -14.55 -3.06 -1.70
N GLY A 354 -14.65 -1.89 -2.33
CA GLY A 354 -13.54 -0.96 -2.54
C GLY A 354 -13.62 0.18 -1.52
N TYR A 355 -12.49 0.77 -1.16
CA TYR A 355 -12.41 1.88 -0.24
C TYR A 355 -11.57 3.01 -0.84
N TYR A 356 -12.04 4.24 -0.67
CA TYR A 356 -11.45 5.42 -1.28
C TYR A 356 -11.47 6.61 -0.33
N ALA A 357 -10.68 7.64 -0.65
CA ALA A 357 -10.60 8.88 0.11
C ALA A 357 -11.07 10.08 -0.72
N VAL A 358 -11.67 11.08 -0.06
CA VAL A 358 -11.94 12.42 -0.61
C VAL A 358 -11.23 13.45 0.24
N PHE A 359 -10.67 14.47 -0.41
CA PHE A 359 -9.90 15.52 0.22
C PHE A 359 -10.68 16.83 0.17
N GLU A 360 -11.04 17.37 1.34
CA GLU A 360 -11.77 18.63 1.46
C GLU A 360 -11.12 19.50 2.54
N ASN A 361 -10.67 20.70 2.16
CA ASN A 361 -10.08 21.67 3.09
C ASN A 361 -8.96 21.09 3.99
N GLY A 362 -8.08 20.24 3.41
CA GLY A 362 -6.98 19.58 4.13
C GLY A 362 -7.40 18.41 5.05
N LYS A 363 -8.69 18.04 5.04
CA LYS A 363 -9.23 16.87 5.72
C LYS A 363 -9.39 15.73 4.73
N ILE A 364 -9.17 14.51 5.23
CA ILE A 364 -9.37 13.27 4.51
C ILE A 364 -10.71 12.71 4.98
N GLN A 365 -11.57 12.26 4.07
CA GLN A 365 -12.81 11.56 4.38
C GLN A 365 -12.76 10.19 3.69
N ASN A 366 -13.08 9.14 4.42
CA ASN A 366 -12.98 7.75 3.94
C ASN A 366 -14.37 7.21 3.60
N PHE A 367 -14.48 6.49 2.49
CA PHE A 367 -15.75 5.96 1.98
C PHE A 367 -15.62 4.51 1.52
N ARG A 368 -16.77 3.82 1.47
CA ARG A 368 -16.90 2.47 0.92
C ARG A 368 -17.64 2.51 -0.41
N TYR A 369 -17.22 1.67 -1.34
CA TYR A 369 -17.91 1.39 -2.59
C TYR A 369 -18.29 -0.11 -2.63
N PRO A 370 -19.59 -0.47 -2.68
CA PRO A 370 -20.01 -1.86 -2.88
C PRO A 370 -19.64 -2.33 -4.29
N ILE A 371 -18.75 -3.31 -4.38
CA ILE A 371 -18.29 -3.86 -5.67
C ILE A 371 -19.20 -4.99 -6.11
N HIS A 372 -19.37 -6.00 -5.25
CA HIS A 372 -20.21 -7.16 -5.55
C HIS A 372 -20.64 -7.88 -4.28
N GLN A 373 -21.84 -8.46 -4.28
CA GLN A 373 -22.35 -9.32 -3.23
C GLN A 373 -23.12 -10.48 -3.87
N PHE A 374 -22.73 -11.71 -3.52
CA PHE A 374 -23.27 -12.90 -4.16
C PHE A 374 -23.21 -14.12 -3.25
N ASP A 375 -23.98 -15.15 -3.62
CA ASP A 375 -23.97 -16.46 -2.97
C ASP A 375 -23.26 -17.46 -3.89
N ILE A 376 -22.15 -18.05 -3.42
CA ILE A 376 -21.36 -19.01 -4.19
C ILE A 376 -22.12 -20.30 -4.47
N THR A 377 -23.21 -20.58 -3.76
CA THR A 377 -24.05 -21.78 -3.93
C THR A 377 -25.26 -21.54 -4.83
N ALA A 378 -25.58 -20.28 -5.14
CA ALA A 378 -26.66 -19.94 -6.05
C ALA A 378 -26.33 -20.37 -7.49
N MET A 379 -27.38 -20.59 -8.30
CA MET A 379 -27.27 -20.89 -9.74
C MET A 379 -26.26 -22.03 -10.03
N ASP A 380 -26.36 -23.12 -9.27
CA ASP A 380 -25.45 -24.29 -9.35
C ASP A 380 -23.95 -23.95 -9.18
N GLY A 381 -23.66 -22.86 -8.47
CA GLY A 381 -22.32 -22.40 -8.19
C GLY A 381 -21.65 -21.66 -9.33
N SER A 382 -22.43 -20.96 -10.17
CA SER A 382 -21.90 -20.18 -11.29
C SER A 382 -20.87 -19.12 -10.87
N GLU A 383 -21.01 -18.57 -9.66
CA GLU A 383 -20.13 -17.50 -9.13
C GLU A 383 -19.09 -18.00 -8.13
N ARG A 384 -18.91 -19.31 -7.97
CA ARG A 384 -18.00 -19.87 -6.94
C ARG A 384 -16.56 -19.39 -7.11
N TRP A 385 -16.12 -19.11 -8.34
CA TRP A 385 -14.76 -18.63 -8.63
C TRP A 385 -14.62 -17.10 -8.71
N THR A 386 -15.73 -16.34 -8.60
CA THR A 386 -15.72 -14.88 -8.79
C THR A 386 -14.77 -14.17 -7.83
N ALA A 387 -14.78 -14.52 -6.54
CA ALA A 387 -13.89 -13.89 -5.56
C ALA A 387 -12.43 -14.28 -5.75
N TYR A 388 -12.16 -15.54 -6.13
CA TYR A 388 -10.81 -16.01 -6.44
C TYR A 388 -10.22 -15.22 -7.61
N GLN A 389 -11.00 -15.10 -8.69
CA GLN A 389 -10.66 -14.35 -9.88
C GLN A 389 -10.36 -12.89 -9.53
N PHE A 390 -11.28 -12.24 -8.83
CA PHE A 390 -11.12 -10.86 -8.37
C PHE A 390 -9.83 -10.68 -7.56
N THR A 391 -9.60 -11.52 -6.56
CA THR A 391 -8.44 -11.41 -5.67
C THR A 391 -7.13 -11.59 -6.44
N LYS A 392 -7.06 -12.60 -7.32
CA LYS A 392 -5.85 -12.86 -8.12
C LYS A 392 -5.60 -11.70 -9.10
N ASN A 393 -6.64 -11.14 -9.70
CA ASN A 393 -6.54 -9.93 -10.53
C ASN A 393 -6.09 -8.71 -9.72
N VAL A 394 -6.53 -8.55 -8.46
CA VAL A 394 -6.04 -7.47 -7.58
C VAL A 394 -4.53 -7.60 -7.40
N TYR A 395 -4.01 -8.80 -7.14
CA TYR A 395 -2.57 -9.03 -6.99
C TYR A 395 -1.77 -8.79 -8.27
N GLU A 396 -2.26 -9.29 -9.40
CA GLU A 396 -1.49 -9.33 -10.64
C GLU A 396 -1.61 -8.05 -11.48
N LYS A 397 -2.74 -7.33 -11.38
CA LYS A 397 -3.07 -6.21 -12.30
C LYS A 397 -3.18 -4.87 -11.60
N TRP A 398 -3.78 -4.83 -10.41
CA TRP A 398 -4.01 -3.57 -9.70
C TRP A 398 -2.86 -3.22 -8.75
N ALA A 399 -2.39 -4.17 -7.96
CA ALA A 399 -1.37 -3.94 -6.95
C ALA A 399 -0.05 -3.37 -7.51
N PRO A 400 0.46 -3.78 -8.70
CA PRO A 400 1.67 -3.20 -9.25
C PRO A 400 1.55 -1.69 -9.52
N GLY A 401 0.46 -1.24 -10.17
CA GLY A 401 0.25 0.19 -10.42
C GLY A 401 0.04 0.99 -9.13
N HIS A 402 -0.62 0.40 -8.14
CA HIS A 402 -0.75 1.00 -6.81
C HIS A 402 0.62 1.13 -6.10
N PHE A 403 1.46 0.11 -6.21
CA PHE A 403 2.82 0.11 -5.67
C PHE A 403 3.70 1.17 -6.31
N ASP A 404 3.66 1.29 -7.64
CA ASP A 404 4.44 2.29 -8.38
C ASP A 404 4.05 3.72 -7.99
N ALA A 405 2.75 3.95 -7.80
CA ALA A 405 2.25 5.24 -7.32
C ALA A 405 2.74 5.56 -5.89
N ILE A 406 2.73 4.58 -4.98
CA ILE A 406 3.28 4.73 -3.63
C ILE A 406 4.78 5.00 -3.69
N CYS A 407 5.54 4.22 -4.45
CA CYS A 407 6.98 4.41 -4.63
C CYS A 407 7.31 5.81 -5.14
N SER A 408 6.59 6.26 -6.17
CA SER A 408 6.70 7.61 -6.73
C SER A 408 6.44 8.71 -5.68
N ALA A 409 5.46 8.52 -4.79
CA ALA A 409 5.17 9.48 -3.72
C ALA A 409 6.24 9.42 -2.61
N VAL A 410 6.71 8.23 -2.23
CA VAL A 410 7.82 8.05 -1.29
C VAL A 410 9.09 8.72 -1.79
N ASP A 411 9.35 8.68 -3.10
CA ASP A 411 10.51 9.33 -3.69
C ASP A 411 10.49 10.87 -3.58
N GLN A 412 9.36 11.48 -3.27
CA GLN A 412 9.25 12.92 -3.01
C GLN A 412 9.35 13.29 -1.52
N LEU A 413 9.40 12.30 -0.63
CA LEU A 413 9.63 12.55 0.80
C LEU A 413 11.05 13.11 1.02
N PRO A 414 11.23 14.02 1.99
CA PRO A 414 12.53 14.61 2.28
C PRO A 414 13.50 13.53 2.76
N GLN A 415 14.71 13.55 2.20
CA GLN A 415 15.79 12.69 2.66
C GLN A 415 16.43 13.29 3.92
N GLY A 416 16.59 12.48 4.97
CA GLY A 416 17.31 12.90 6.17
C GLY A 416 16.66 14.07 6.89
N LEU A 417 15.41 13.91 7.34
CA LEU A 417 14.89 14.80 8.37
C LEU A 417 15.92 14.85 9.51
N ASP A 418 16.43 16.03 9.83
CA ASP A 418 16.86 16.32 11.19
C ASP A 418 15.58 16.23 12.03
N VAL A 419 15.27 14.99 12.46
CA VAL A 419 14.10 14.66 13.27
C VAL A 419 14.07 15.55 14.52
N GLU A 420 15.23 16.01 14.98
CA GLU A 420 15.36 17.01 16.04
C GLU A 420 14.74 18.37 15.69
N ILE A 421 14.93 18.90 14.47
CA ILE A 421 14.40 20.22 14.07
C ILE A 421 12.87 20.20 13.99
N PHE A 422 12.29 19.10 13.51
CA PHE A 422 10.83 18.95 13.40
C PHE A 422 10.17 18.55 14.74
N ALA A 423 10.84 17.70 15.55
CA ALA A 423 10.42 17.44 16.92
C ALA A 423 10.49 18.70 17.81
N LEU A 424 11.47 19.58 17.61
CA LEU A 424 11.58 20.88 18.29
C LEU A 424 10.45 21.85 17.90
N ARG A 425 10.01 21.82 16.63
CA ARG A 425 8.85 22.61 16.18
C ARG A 425 7.52 22.10 16.74
N SER A 426 7.31 20.78 16.73
CA SER A 426 6.07 20.16 17.20
C SER A 426 5.95 20.10 18.75
N THR A 427 7.06 20.28 19.48
CA THR A 427 7.05 20.47 20.94
C THR A 427 6.80 21.91 21.40
N GLY A 428 6.65 22.87 20.47
CA GLY A 428 6.44 24.29 20.81
C GLY A 428 7.66 24.98 21.42
N LEU A 429 8.84 24.35 21.40
CA LEU A 429 10.08 24.93 21.92
C LEU A 429 10.69 26.01 21.02
N SER A 430 10.17 26.18 19.80
CA SER A 430 10.63 27.23 18.88
C SER A 430 10.24 28.66 19.30
N GLN A 431 9.37 28.86 20.30
CA GLN A 431 9.04 30.21 20.80
C GLN A 431 9.88 30.67 21.99
N THR A 432 10.79 29.85 22.52
CA THR A 432 11.62 30.24 23.68
C THR A 432 13.04 30.69 23.32
N PHE A 433 13.40 30.68 22.03
CA PHE A 433 14.68 31.16 21.53
C PHE A 433 14.51 32.45 20.72
N ASP A 434 13.94 33.49 21.33
CA ASP A 434 14.25 34.85 20.91
C ASP A 434 14.05 35.86 22.05
N ARG A 435 15.06 36.75 22.19
CA ARG A 435 15.26 37.80 23.22
C ARG A 435 15.73 37.32 24.60
N GLN A 436 16.95 36.78 24.68
CA GLN A 436 17.90 37.05 25.78
C GLN A 436 19.23 36.33 25.51
N ASN A 437 20.07 36.86 24.61
CA ASN A 437 21.54 36.74 24.68
C ASN A 437 22.26 37.47 23.53
N LEU A 438 21.82 38.69 23.22
CA LEU A 438 22.56 39.60 22.32
C LEU A 438 23.40 40.63 23.09
N SER A 439 23.76 40.35 24.34
CA SER A 439 24.56 41.29 25.14
C SER A 439 25.44 40.58 26.16
N GLN A 440 26.31 39.66 25.73
CA GLN A 440 27.44 39.21 26.56
C GLN A 440 28.51 38.46 25.75
N PHE A 441 28.92 39.02 24.61
CA PHE A 441 30.24 38.73 24.06
C PHE A 441 30.94 40.05 23.75
N SER A 442 31.58 40.59 24.79
CA SER A 442 32.75 41.44 24.63
C SER A 442 33.64 41.13 25.81
N THR A 443 34.88 40.73 25.49
CA THR A 443 36.08 40.62 26.36
C THR A 443 35.92 39.63 27.52
N ASP A 444 36.59 38.48 27.56
CA ASP A 444 38.05 38.37 27.63
C ASP A 444 38.59 37.02 27.12
N SER A 445 39.72 37.12 26.44
CA SER A 445 40.73 36.08 26.24
C SER A 445 41.31 35.58 27.56
N VAL A 446 41.69 34.29 27.65
CA VAL A 446 42.99 33.80 28.17
C VAL A 446 43.08 32.26 28.13
N GLN A 447 44.10 31.81 27.39
CA GLN A 447 45.04 30.71 27.56
C GLN A 447 44.60 29.23 27.72
N VAL A 448 45.15 28.46 26.78
CA VAL A 448 45.35 27.01 26.78
C VAL A 448 46.50 26.68 27.74
N ASP A 449 46.33 25.66 28.58
CA ASP A 449 47.48 25.00 29.21
C ASP A 449 47.37 23.48 29.08
N VAL A 450 48.45 22.90 28.55
CA VAL A 450 48.67 21.47 28.37
C VAL A 450 49.77 21.09 29.35
N CYS A 451 49.53 20.11 30.22
CA CYS A 451 50.64 19.30 30.71
C CYS A 451 50.20 17.90 31.14
N ALA A 452 50.84 16.92 30.50
CA ALA A 452 50.84 15.52 30.88
C ALA A 452 51.67 15.29 32.15
N SER A 453 51.38 14.22 32.89
CA SER A 453 52.39 13.41 33.59
C SER A 453 51.83 12.07 34.06
N GLN A 454 52.67 11.06 33.90
CA GLN A 454 52.51 9.61 34.12
C GLN A 454 52.55 9.24 35.61
N SER A 455 52.01 8.07 35.99
CA SER A 455 52.81 6.91 36.45
C SER A 455 52.02 5.90 37.30
N SER A 456 51.91 4.67 36.78
CA SER A 456 52.09 3.34 37.41
C SER A 456 51.37 2.93 38.72
N GLN A 457 50.61 1.82 38.65
CA GLN A 457 51.00 0.52 39.23
C GLN A 457 50.21 -0.66 38.61
N ALA A 458 50.95 -1.72 38.23
CA ALA A 458 50.49 -3.08 37.91
C ALA A 458 50.15 -3.84 39.22
N MET A 459 49.46 -4.98 39.33
CA MET A 459 49.44 -6.30 38.65
C MET A 459 48.25 -7.04 39.36
N GLU A 460 47.47 -8.01 38.85
CA GLU A 460 47.81 -9.32 38.31
C GLU A 460 46.53 -10.01 37.76
N THR A 461 46.70 -10.60 36.59
CA THR A 461 46.08 -11.80 35.97
C THR A 461 45.10 -12.69 36.76
N SER A 462 43.99 -13.09 36.12
CA SER A 462 43.72 -14.51 35.88
C SER A 462 42.83 -14.75 34.64
N ASN A 463 43.16 -15.83 33.94
CA ASN A 463 42.80 -16.25 32.59
C ASN A 463 41.44 -17.00 32.51
N THR A 464 40.64 -16.67 31.48
CA THR A 464 39.83 -17.50 30.51
C THR A 464 39.20 -18.86 30.91
N PRO A 465 38.24 -19.46 30.15
CA PRO A 465 37.81 -19.13 28.76
C PRO A 465 36.30 -19.14 28.46
N LEU A 466 36.01 -18.59 27.27
CA LEU A 466 34.85 -18.88 26.43
C LEU A 466 34.67 -20.38 26.18
N THR A 467 33.41 -20.83 26.13
CA THR A 467 33.03 -22.09 25.47
C THR A 467 32.05 -21.79 24.36
N ALA A 468 32.47 -22.12 23.14
CA ALA A 468 31.66 -22.24 21.94
C ALA A 468 30.72 -23.45 22.05
N TYR A 469 29.55 -23.36 21.43
CA TYR A 469 28.78 -24.53 21.01
C TYR A 469 28.22 -24.30 19.60
N THR A 470 28.48 -25.27 18.73
CA THR A 470 27.83 -25.45 17.43
C THR A 470 27.47 -26.94 17.31
N ILE A 471 26.34 -27.18 16.63
CA ILE A 471 25.86 -28.41 15.96
C ILE A 471 25.14 -29.45 16.85
N LEU A 472 23.79 -29.48 16.74
CA LEU A 472 23.06 -30.40 15.84
C LEU A 472 21.72 -29.78 15.41
#